data_AF-A0A382UYY5-F1
#
_entry.id   AF-A0A382UYY5-F1
#
_cell.length_a   1.000
_cell.length_b   1.000
_cell.length_c   1.000
_cell.angle_alpha   90.00
_cell.angle_beta   90.00
_cell.angle_gamma   90.00
#
_symmetry.space_group_name_H-M   'P 1'
#
loop_
_entity.id
_entity.type
_entity.pdbx_description
1 polymer ?
#
loop_
_entity_poly.entity_id
_entity_poly.type
_entity_poly.pdbx_seq_one_letter_code
_entity_poly.pdbx_strand_id
1 'polypeptide(L)'
;NRSNVGVFVYEPKHYSILIREITPERLKFEFGNLVYGEVCCYPLPKVHGLNVVMDRALEGGVNESLNLDGHGKSWSFLILDLEVEINNDSWETKE
;
A
#
# COMPACT_ATOMS: atom_id res chain seq x y z
N ASN A 1 -12.98 5.66 11.25
CA ASN A 1 -12.48 6.16 9.95
C ASN A 1 -11.00 5.79 9.79
N ARG A 2 -10.73 4.54 9.37
CA ARG A 2 -9.39 3.97 9.14
C ARG A 2 -9.50 2.93 8.05
N SER A 3 -8.59 2.95 7.09
CA SER A 3 -8.43 1.90 6.09
C SER A 3 -7.16 1.10 6.37
N ASN A 4 -7.21 -0.20 6.10
CA ASN A 4 -6.08 -1.11 6.25
C ASN A 4 -5.99 -1.96 4.98
N VAL A 5 -4.80 -2.00 4.38
CA VAL A 5 -4.51 -2.78 3.19
C VAL A 5 -3.25 -3.62 3.40
N GLY A 6 -3.39 -4.93 3.24
CA GLY A 6 -2.25 -5.84 3.15
C GLY A 6 -1.78 -5.97 1.70
N VAL A 7 -0.49 -5.72 1.46
CA VAL A 7 0.17 -5.91 0.17
C VAL A 7 1.14 -7.08 0.30
N PHE A 8 1.05 -8.05 -0.60
CA PHE A 8 1.88 -9.25 -0.57
C PHE A 8 2.53 -9.43 -1.93
N VAL A 9 3.82 -9.76 -1.95
CA VAL A 9 4.49 -10.11 -3.20
C VAL A 9 4.15 -11.54 -3.61
N TYR A 10 3.99 -11.77 -4.91
CA TYR A 10 3.82 -13.11 -5.45
C TYR A 10 5.08 -13.97 -5.28
N GLU A 11 6.25 -13.38 -5.52
CA GLU A 11 7.53 -14.05 -5.33
C GLU A 11 8.32 -13.40 -4.19
N PRO A 12 8.84 -14.18 -3.22
CA PRO A 12 9.59 -13.66 -2.08
C PRO A 12 10.75 -12.72 -2.43
N LYS A 13 11.37 -12.91 -3.61
CA LYS A 13 12.50 -12.09 -4.08
C LYS A 13 12.14 -10.60 -4.23
N HIS A 14 10.87 -10.27 -4.45
CA HIS A 14 10.41 -8.89 -4.60
C HIS A 14 10.14 -8.20 -3.26
N TYR A 15 10.28 -8.89 -2.13
CA TYR A 15 9.93 -8.31 -0.82
C TYR A 15 10.76 -7.07 -0.48
N SER A 16 12.05 -7.07 -0.79
CA SER A 16 12.92 -5.91 -0.58
C SER A 16 12.48 -4.70 -1.41
N ILE A 17 12.02 -4.92 -2.64
CA ILE A 17 11.46 -3.88 -3.51
C ILE A 17 10.17 -3.33 -2.89
N LEU A 18 9.25 -4.20 -2.44
CA LEU A 18 8.00 -3.76 -1.79
C LEU A 18 8.26 -2.81 -0.62
N ILE A 19 9.20 -3.15 0.27
CA ILE A 19 9.52 -2.34 1.45
C ILE A 19 10.20 -1.02 1.07
N ARG A 20 11.03 -1.01 0.03
CA ARG A 20 11.70 0.19 -0.47
C ARG A 20 10.72 1.16 -1.13
N GLU A 21 9.82 0.62 -1.94
CA GLU A 21 8.96 1.41 -2.83
C GLU A 21 7.70 1.91 -2.15
N ILE A 22 7.14 1.16 -1.19
CA ILE A 22 5.86 1.48 -0.54
C ILE A 22 6.12 2.03 0.86
N THR A 23 6.33 3.34 0.94
CA THR A 23 6.60 4.06 2.20
C THR A 23 5.43 4.95 2.62
N PRO A 24 5.32 5.30 3.92
CA PRO A 24 4.33 6.26 4.38
C PRO A 24 4.39 7.60 3.64
N GLU A 25 5.60 8.09 3.35
CA GLU A 25 5.83 9.38 2.71
C GLU A 25 5.32 9.37 1.27
N ARG A 26 5.59 8.29 0.53
CA ARG A 26 5.11 8.12 -0.83
C ARG A 26 3.59 8.02 -0.87
N LEU A 27 3.01 7.17 -0.03
CA LEU A 27 1.54 7.02 0.06
C LEU A 27 0.87 8.35 0.43
N LYS A 28 1.50 9.15 1.28
CA LYS A 28 1.04 10.50 1.61
C LYS A 28 1.14 11.48 0.46
N PHE A 29 2.19 11.38 -0.34
CA PHE A 29 2.36 12.21 -1.53
C PHE A 29 1.30 11.87 -2.59
N GLU A 30 1.15 10.59 -2.93
CA GLU A 30 0.24 10.12 -4.00
C GLU A 30 -1.23 10.29 -3.61
N PHE A 31 -1.58 9.98 -2.36
CA PHE A 31 -2.97 9.93 -1.89
C PHE A 31 -3.33 11.04 -0.91
N GLY A 32 -2.55 12.12 -0.85
CA GLY A 32 -2.74 13.22 0.12
C GLY A 32 -4.10 13.90 0.07
N ASN A 33 -4.77 13.87 -1.09
CA ASN A 33 -6.13 14.39 -1.27
C ASN A 33 -7.23 13.44 -0.77
N LEU A 34 -6.88 12.20 -0.42
CA LEU A 34 -7.80 11.15 0.03
C LEU A 34 -7.52 10.70 1.46
N VAL A 35 -6.26 10.78 1.92
CA VAL A 35 -5.83 10.41 3.28
C VAL A 35 -5.46 11.63 4.10
N TYR A 36 -6.35 12.04 4.99
CA TYR A 36 -6.16 13.23 5.82
C TYR A 36 -5.48 12.97 7.19
N GLY A 37 -5.28 11.71 7.58
CA GLY A 37 -4.68 11.31 8.86
C GLY A 37 -3.29 10.68 8.70
N GLU A 38 -2.75 10.04 9.73
CA GLU A 38 -1.43 9.39 9.65
C GLU A 38 -1.45 8.19 8.68
N VAL A 39 -0.30 7.91 8.04
CA VAL A 39 -0.06 6.67 7.30
C VAL A 39 1.08 5.94 7.99
N CYS A 40 0.89 4.64 8.23
CA CYS A 40 1.91 3.78 8.81
C CYS A 40 2.05 2.51 7.97
N CYS A 41 3.31 2.11 7.70
CA CYS A 41 3.64 0.86 7.04
C CYS A 41 4.25 -0.12 8.05
N TYR A 42 3.69 -1.32 8.15
CA TYR A 42 4.12 -2.38 9.07
C TYR A 42 4.65 -3.57 8.27
N PRO A 43 5.98 -3.78 8.20
CA PRO A 43 6.58 -4.90 7.48
C PRO A 43 6.20 -6.26 8.11
N LEU A 44 5.87 -7.23 7.26
CA LEU A 44 5.54 -8.61 7.62
C LEU A 44 6.53 -9.58 6.95
N PRO A 45 7.80 -9.65 7.42
CA PRO A 45 8.88 -10.33 6.70
C PRO A 45 8.68 -11.83 6.52
N LYS A 46 8.01 -12.50 7.46
CA LYS A 46 7.78 -13.96 7.42
C LYS A 46 6.78 -14.40 6.35
N VAL A 47 5.98 -13.48 5.84
CA VAL A 47 4.96 -13.74 4.82
C VAL A 47 5.16 -12.86 3.59
N HIS A 48 6.32 -12.20 3.49
CA HIS A 48 6.69 -11.30 2.39
C HIS A 48 5.62 -10.24 2.11
N GLY A 49 5.05 -9.68 3.18
CA GLY A 49 3.95 -8.72 3.11
C GLY A 49 4.26 -7.39 3.77
N LEU A 50 3.41 -6.41 3.50
CA LEU A 50 3.40 -5.09 4.09
C LEU A 50 1.96 -4.73 4.46
N ASN A 51 1.73 -4.37 5.71
CA ASN A 51 0.43 -3.87 6.14
C ASN A 51 0.46 -2.34 6.18
N VAL A 52 -0.38 -1.71 5.36
CA VAL A 52 -0.51 -0.26 5.25
C VAL A 52 -1.76 0.17 6.01
N VAL A 53 -1.59 1.06 6.99
CA VAL A 53 -2.69 1.61 7.79
C VAL A 53 -2.80 3.10 7.50
N MET A 54 -3.98 3.55 7.10
CA MET A 54 -4.27 4.93 6.72
C MET A 54 -5.41 5.48 7.57
N ASP A 55 -5.11 6.47 8.39
CA ASP A 55 -6.09 7.14 9.23
C ASP A 55 -6.81 8.27 8.50
N ARG A 56 -8.08 8.48 8.84
CA ARG A 56 -8.97 9.47 8.20
C ARG A 56 -9.03 9.34 6.67
N ALA A 57 -9.06 8.09 6.17
CA ALA A 57 -9.01 7.75 4.74
C ALA A 57 -10.38 7.41 4.12
N LEU A 58 -11.47 7.48 4.89
CA LEU A 58 -12.82 7.06 4.48
C LEU A 58 -13.87 8.18 4.65
N GLU A 59 -13.45 9.44 4.78
CA GLU A 59 -14.37 10.61 4.86
C GLU A 59 -15.51 10.50 5.90
N GLY A 60 -15.21 9.93 7.08
CA GLY A 60 -16.20 9.66 8.15
C GLY A 60 -16.54 8.18 8.28
N GLY A 61 -16.30 7.38 7.23
CA GLY A 61 -16.61 5.95 7.18
C GLY A 61 -18.09 5.69 6.91
N VAL A 62 -18.49 4.41 6.97
CA VAL A 62 -19.78 3.89 6.50
C VAL A 62 -21.01 4.74 6.84
N ASN A 63 -21.11 5.27 8.07
CA ASN A 63 -22.32 5.95 8.54
C ASN A 63 -22.33 7.47 8.28
N GLU A 64 -21.19 8.06 7.92
CA GLU A 64 -21.00 9.51 7.82
C GLU A 64 -20.43 9.97 6.47
N SER A 65 -19.93 9.01 5.68
CA SER A 65 -19.28 9.25 4.40
C SER A 65 -20.28 9.41 3.27
N LEU A 66 -20.11 10.47 2.48
CA LEU A 66 -20.73 10.60 1.16
C LEU A 66 -19.91 9.92 0.05
N ASN A 67 -18.69 9.46 0.37
CA ASN A 67 -17.86 8.67 -0.53
C ASN A 67 -18.54 7.33 -0.86
N LEU A 68 -18.48 6.96 -2.13
CA LEU A 68 -18.99 5.69 -2.66
C LEU A 68 -18.30 4.47 -2.02
N ASP A 69 -17.03 4.61 -1.58
CA ASP A 69 -16.28 3.56 -0.89
C ASP A 69 -16.06 3.84 0.60
N GLY A 70 -17.15 4.03 1.36
CA GLY A 70 -17.08 4.25 2.81
C GLY A 70 -16.51 3.08 3.64
N HIS A 71 -16.29 1.92 3.02
CA HIS A 71 -15.61 0.76 3.63
C HIS A 71 -14.12 0.66 3.29
N GLY A 72 -13.67 1.39 2.26
CA GLY A 72 -12.29 1.40 1.82
C GLY A 72 -11.84 0.17 1.06
N LYS A 73 -12.75 -0.57 0.41
CA LYS A 73 -12.40 -1.79 -0.34
C LYS A 73 -11.60 -1.49 -1.60
N SER A 74 -11.76 -0.30 -2.17
CA SER A 74 -11.08 0.14 -3.38
C SER A 74 -9.65 0.62 -3.12
N TRP A 75 -9.26 0.85 -1.86
CA TRP A 75 -7.90 1.25 -1.49
C TRP A 75 -6.84 0.24 -1.95
N SER A 76 -7.17 -1.05 -2.02
CA SER A 76 -6.24 -2.06 -2.53
C SER A 76 -5.88 -1.80 -3.99
N PHE A 77 -6.85 -1.39 -4.82
CA PHE A 77 -6.60 -1.07 -6.23
C PHE A 77 -5.73 0.17 -6.38
N LEU A 78 -5.94 1.21 -5.56
CA LEU A 78 -5.09 2.41 -5.58
C LEU A 78 -3.63 2.07 -5.27
N ILE A 79 -3.39 1.24 -4.26
CA ILE A 79 -2.03 0.83 -3.91
C ILE A 79 -1.42 -0.09 -4.98
N LEU A 80 -2.22 -0.98 -5.59
CA LEU A 80 -1.77 -1.85 -6.68
C LEU A 80 -1.44 -1.09 -7.98
N ASP A 81 -1.98 0.12 -8.16
CA ASP A 81 -1.72 0.98 -9.33
C ASP A 81 -0.40 1.75 -9.23
N LEU A 82 0.26 1.73 -8.07
CA LEU A 82 1.56 2.39 -7.90
C LEU A 82 2.63 1.74 -8.78
N GLU A 83 3.27 2.53 -9.62
CA GLU A 83 4.43 2.09 -10.39
C GLU A 83 5.61 1.80 -9.45
N VAL A 84 6.26 0.66 -9.60
CA VAL A 84 7.42 0.27 -8.78
C VAL A 84 8.64 0.04 -9.65
N GLU A 85 9.79 0.56 -9.25
CA GLU A 85 11.03 0.33 -9.97
C GLU A 85 11.62 -1.04 -9.59
N ILE A 86 11.79 -1.92 -10.58
CA ILE A 86 12.44 -3.22 -10.37
C ILE A 86 13.90 -3.09 -10.83
N ASN A 87 14.84 -3.10 -9.88
CA ASN A 87 16.26 -3.16 -10.23
C ASN A 87 16.55 -4.56 -10.78
N ASN A 88 16.97 -4.63 -12.04
CA ASN A 88 17.34 -5.87 -12.73
C ASN A 88 18.76 -6.35 -12.38
N ASP A 89 19.19 -6.18 -11.13
CA ASP A 89 20.47 -6.75 -10.70
C ASP A 89 20.28 -8.25 -10.48
N SER A 90 20.74 -9.03 -11.47
CA SER A 90 20.74 -10.49 -11.63
C SER A 90 19.57 -11.12 -12.41
N TRP A 91 19.46 -10.79 -13.69
CA TRP A 91 19.07 -11.79 -14.70
C TRP A 91 20.32 -12.56 -15.15
N GLU A 92 20.91 -13.37 -14.25
CA GLU A 92 21.71 -14.49 -14.73
C GLU A 92 20.74 -15.59 -15.14
N THR A 93 20.39 -15.59 -16.43
CA THR A 93 19.83 -16.76 -17.09
C THR A 93 20.83 -17.89 -16.90
N LYS A 94 20.56 -18.80 -15.95
CA LYS A 94 21.23 -20.10 -15.96
C LYS A 94 20.64 -20.88 -17.14
N GLU A 95 21.42 -20.94 -18.22
CA GLU A 95 21.29 -21.98 -19.26
C GLU A 95 21.38 -23.39 -18.65
#